data_AF-A0A381U2B9-F1
#
_entry.id   AF-A0A381U2B9-F1
#
_cell.length_a   1.000
_cell.length_b   1.000
_cell.length_c   1.000
_cell.angle_alpha   90.00
_cell.angle_beta   90.00
_cell.angle_gamma   90.00
#
_symmetry.space_group_name_H-M   'P 1'
#
loop_
_entity.id
_entity.type
_entity.pdbx_description
1 polymer ?
#
loop_
_entity_poly.entity_id
_entity_poly.type
_entity_poly.pdbx_seq_one_letter_code
_entity_poly.pdbx_strand_id
1 'polypeptide(L)'
;MTGAGIKRIKFDVDHLDDVADAITRQQVRSLITANTIRIKQIVGTSRGRAQEKKNQKKKRGVSQGSKKGRKGARVGKKEVYVTKVRSLRRRLKIAKERKEITNKNFWEIYKKINGNTVRNIAHLRTLIEEIKTKGKD
;
A
#
# COMPACT_ATOMS: atom_id res chain seq x y z
N MET A 1 -20.35 26.87 -3.94
CA MET A 1 -20.26 27.49 -2.60
C MET A 1 -19.84 26.51 -1.53
N THR A 2 -20.57 25.41 -1.30
CA THR A 2 -20.28 24.48 -0.19
C THR A 2 -19.85 23.08 -0.63
N GLY A 3 -19.99 22.74 -1.92
CA GLY A 3 -19.60 21.44 -2.48
C GLY A 3 -20.39 20.24 -1.94
N ALA A 4 -21.36 20.47 -1.05
CA ALA A 4 -22.21 19.44 -0.46
C ALA A 4 -23.46 19.23 -1.33
N GLY A 5 -23.90 17.97 -1.46
CA GLY A 5 -25.14 17.64 -2.16
C GLY A 5 -26.39 18.06 -1.37
N ILE A 6 -27.49 18.26 -2.09
CA ILE A 6 -28.77 18.79 -1.56
C ILE A 6 -29.24 18.02 -0.31
N LYS A 7 -29.10 16.69 -0.29
CA LYS A 7 -29.50 15.84 0.86
C LYS A 7 -28.79 16.15 2.18
N ARG A 8 -27.65 16.85 2.13
CA ARG A 8 -26.87 17.25 3.30
C ARG A 8 -27.19 18.65 3.79
N ILE A 9 -27.94 19.44 3.03
CA ILE A 9 -28.31 20.80 3.42
C ILE A 9 -29.56 20.70 4.29
N LYS A 10 -29.52 21.38 5.43
CA LYS A 10 -30.64 21.54 6.36
C LYS A 10 -30.87 23.03 6.58
N PHE A 11 -32.13 23.43 6.49
CA PHE A 11 -32.58 24.76 6.88
C PHE A 11 -33.06 24.73 8.33
N ASP A 12 -32.84 25.84 9.02
CA ASP A 12 -33.47 26.08 10.31
C ASP A 12 -34.97 26.33 10.12
N VAL A 13 -35.78 25.82 11.03
CA VAL A 13 -37.26 25.87 10.90
C VAL A 13 -37.78 27.24 11.31
N ASP A 14 -37.10 27.91 12.22
CA ASP A 14 -37.53 29.19 12.80
C ASP A 14 -37.17 30.40 11.91
N HIS A 15 -36.32 30.19 10.89
CA HIS A 15 -35.76 31.24 10.03
C HIS A 15 -35.93 30.91 8.53
N LEU A 16 -37.05 30.28 8.16
CA LEU A 16 -37.31 29.90 6.77
C LEU A 16 -37.55 31.12 5.87
N ASP A 17 -38.13 32.18 6.41
CA ASP A 17 -38.40 33.42 5.68
C ASP A 17 -37.09 34.10 5.24
N ASP A 18 -36.11 34.19 6.14
CA ASP A 18 -34.77 34.73 5.84
C ASP A 18 -34.04 33.92 4.74
N VAL A 19 -34.30 32.61 4.67
CA VAL A 19 -33.75 31.73 3.64
C VAL A 19 -34.47 31.92 2.30
N ALA A 20 -35.78 32.17 2.31
CA ALA A 20 -36.57 32.43 1.11
C ALA A 20 -36.19 33.77 0.45
N ASP A 21 -35.89 34.79 1.26
CA ASP A 21 -35.50 36.13 0.80
C ASP A 21 -34.05 36.21 0.25
N ALA A 22 -33.23 35.16 0.48
CA ALA A 22 -31.84 35.12 0.04
C ALA A 22 -31.70 34.77 -1.45
N ILE A 23 -31.66 35.80 -2.31
CA ILE A 23 -31.52 35.64 -3.77
C ILE A 23 -30.05 35.49 -4.18
N THR A 24 -29.14 36.23 -3.53
CA THR A 24 -27.73 36.25 -3.93
C THR A 24 -26.92 35.18 -3.22
N ARG A 25 -25.89 34.68 -3.90
CA ARG A 25 -24.92 33.74 -3.32
C ARG A 25 -24.26 34.29 -2.06
N GLN A 26 -23.97 35.59 -2.00
CA GLN A 26 -23.33 36.20 -0.83
C GLN A 26 -24.23 36.18 0.40
N GLN A 27 -25.55 36.39 0.25
CA GLN A 27 -26.52 36.24 1.33
C GLN A 27 -26.58 34.79 1.84
N VAL A 28 -26.58 33.81 0.93
CA VAL A 28 -26.54 32.38 1.30
C VAL A 28 -25.25 32.03 2.07
N ARG A 29 -24.10 32.62 1.73
CA ARG A 29 -22.85 32.49 2.52
C ARG A 29 -23.03 33.02 3.94
N SER A 30 -23.64 34.19 4.09
CA SER A 30 -23.90 34.80 5.41
C SER A 30 -24.83 33.92 6.26
N LEU A 31 -25.88 33.34 5.67
CA LEU A 31 -26.80 32.42 6.35
C LEU A 31 -26.14 31.09 6.76
N ILE A 32 -25.13 30.63 6.02
CA ILE A 32 -24.32 29.46 6.41
C ILE A 32 -23.46 29.81 7.64
N THR A 33 -22.81 30.98 7.63
CA THR A 33 -21.99 31.44 8.77
C THR A 33 -22.85 31.69 10.02
N ALA A 34 -24.07 32.19 9.84
CA ALA A 34 -25.06 32.39 10.89
C ALA A 34 -25.71 31.09 11.41
N ASN A 35 -25.32 29.92 10.87
CA ASN A 35 -25.87 28.59 11.19
C ASN A 35 -27.36 28.38 10.87
N THR A 36 -28.00 29.30 10.12
CA THR A 36 -29.36 29.16 9.57
C THR A 36 -29.42 28.07 8.48
N ILE A 37 -28.35 27.95 7.68
CA ILE A 37 -28.17 26.88 6.70
C ILE A 37 -27.05 25.94 7.18
N ARG A 38 -27.41 24.74 7.62
CA ARG A 38 -26.46 23.75 8.15
C ARG A 38 -26.15 22.66 7.15
N ILE A 39 -24.87 22.29 7.07
CA ILE A 39 -24.42 21.14 6.28
C ILE A 39 -24.23 19.95 7.22
N LYS A 40 -25.08 18.94 7.09
CA LYS A 40 -24.92 17.66 7.79
C LYS A 40 -23.57 17.02 7.45
N GLN A 41 -22.94 16.44 8.46
CA GLN A 41 -21.77 15.57 8.26
C GLN A 41 -22.14 14.38 7.37
N ILE A 42 -21.15 13.85 6.65
CA ILE A 42 -21.35 12.65 5.83
C ILE A 42 -21.60 11.47 6.76
N VAL A 43 -22.68 10.74 6.54
CA VAL A 43 -22.87 9.44 7.19
C VAL A 43 -21.91 8.45 6.53
N GLY A 44 -20.77 8.24 7.16
CA GLY A 44 -19.74 7.31 6.70
C GLY A 44 -20.02 5.87 7.13
N THR A 45 -19.47 4.91 6.40
CA THR A 45 -19.42 3.51 6.84
C THR A 45 -18.15 3.28 7.65
N SER A 46 -18.27 2.67 8.84
CA SER A 46 -17.11 2.34 9.66
C SER A 46 -16.28 1.23 9.02
N ARG A 47 -14.96 1.38 9.07
CA ARG A 47 -13.97 0.37 8.62
C ARG A 47 -13.46 -0.52 9.75
N GLY A 48 -13.97 -0.38 10.99
CA GLY A 48 -13.47 -1.10 12.17
C GLY A 48 -13.46 -2.62 11.99
N ARG A 49 -14.60 -3.21 11.61
CA ARG A 49 -14.72 -4.67 11.35
C ARG A 49 -13.79 -5.18 10.25
N ALA A 50 -13.59 -4.38 9.20
CA ALA A 50 -12.68 -4.74 8.12
C ALA A 50 -11.22 -4.72 8.57
N GLN A 51 -10.85 -3.76 9.43
CA GLN A 51 -9.52 -3.64 9.99
C GLN A 51 -9.21 -4.79 10.96
N GLU A 52 -10.16 -5.16 11.81
CA GLU A 52 -10.05 -6.31 12.71
C GLU A 52 -9.80 -7.61 11.92
N LYS A 53 -10.62 -7.89 10.90
CA LYS A 53 -10.42 -9.04 10.01
C LYS A 53 -9.06 -9.01 9.30
N LYS A 54 -8.59 -7.84 8.86
CA LYS A 54 -7.28 -7.67 8.24
C LYS A 54 -6.14 -7.98 9.22
N ASN A 55 -6.24 -7.50 10.46
CA ASN A 55 -5.27 -7.76 11.51
C ASN A 55 -5.22 -9.25 11.88
N GLN A 56 -6.39 -9.88 12.03
CA GLN A 56 -6.49 -11.32 12.28
C GLN A 56 -5.85 -12.13 11.13
N LYS A 57 -6.16 -11.77 9.86
CA LYS A 57 -5.56 -12.40 8.67
C LYS A 57 -4.05 -12.19 8.59
N LYS A 58 -3.52 -11.06 9.07
CA LYS A 58 -2.07 -10.81 9.16
C LYS A 58 -1.41 -11.68 10.25
N LYS A 59 -2.09 -11.90 11.39
CA LYS A 59 -1.58 -12.70 12.51
C LYS A 59 -1.65 -14.21 12.26
N ARG A 60 -2.80 -14.72 11.81
CA ARG A 60 -3.08 -16.17 11.68
C ARG A 60 -3.07 -16.69 10.25
N GLY A 61 -3.01 -15.79 9.26
CA GLY A 61 -3.14 -16.17 7.85
C GLY A 61 -4.57 -16.58 7.48
N VAL A 62 -4.71 -17.22 6.32
CA VAL A 62 -5.97 -17.80 5.83
C VAL A 62 -5.84 -19.32 5.85
N SER A 63 -6.81 -20.02 6.43
CA SER A 63 -6.88 -21.48 6.45
C SER A 63 -7.07 -22.07 5.04
N GLN A 64 -6.88 -23.38 4.86
CA GLN A 64 -7.08 -24.00 3.54
C GLN A 64 -8.54 -23.93 3.08
N GLY A 65 -9.51 -24.17 3.97
CA GLY A 65 -10.94 -24.10 3.64
C GLY A 65 -11.44 -22.72 3.23
N SER A 66 -10.79 -21.65 3.71
CA SER A 66 -11.15 -20.28 3.33
C SER A 66 -10.42 -19.76 2.07
N LYS A 67 -9.46 -20.53 1.51
CA LYS A 67 -8.76 -20.15 0.27
C LYS A 67 -9.61 -20.52 -0.93
N LYS A 68 -10.11 -19.50 -1.63
CA LYS A 68 -10.79 -19.67 -2.91
C LYS A 68 -9.77 -19.57 -4.07
N GLY A 69 -9.94 -20.42 -5.08
CA GLY A 69 -9.14 -20.42 -6.31
C GLY A 69 -7.78 -21.16 -6.22
N ARG A 70 -7.25 -21.53 -7.40
CA ARG A 70 -5.97 -22.23 -7.56
C ARG A 70 -4.81 -21.39 -7.01
N LYS A 71 -3.75 -22.06 -6.52
CA LYS A 71 -2.52 -21.40 -6.02
C LYS A 71 -1.96 -20.33 -6.97
N GLY A 72 -1.90 -20.63 -8.27
CA GLY A 72 -1.39 -19.71 -9.29
C GLY A 72 -2.31 -18.53 -9.64
N ALA A 73 -3.60 -18.61 -9.30
CA ALA A 73 -4.56 -17.52 -9.48
C ALA A 73 -4.50 -16.51 -8.32
N ARG A 74 -4.18 -16.99 -7.10
CA ARG A 74 -4.02 -16.13 -5.91
C ARG A 74 -2.74 -15.29 -5.96
N VAL A 75 -1.65 -15.88 -6.45
CA VAL A 75 -0.37 -15.20 -6.70
C VAL A 75 0.27 -15.84 -7.93
N GLY A 76 0.64 -15.02 -8.92
CA GLY A 76 1.17 -15.51 -10.19
C GLY A 76 2.58 -16.10 -10.04
N LYS A 77 2.86 -17.23 -10.71
CA LYS A 77 4.21 -17.84 -10.69
C LYS A 77 5.29 -16.85 -11.17
N LYS A 78 5.00 -16.10 -12.23
CA LYS A 78 5.89 -15.07 -12.79
C LYS A 78 6.11 -13.92 -11.81
N GLU A 79 5.07 -13.48 -11.11
CA GLU A 79 5.14 -12.41 -10.11
C GLU A 79 6.06 -12.80 -8.94
N VAL A 80 5.94 -14.03 -8.44
CA VAL A 80 6.84 -14.56 -7.40
C VAL A 80 8.28 -14.61 -7.88
N TYR A 81 8.51 -15.10 -9.10
CA TYR A 81 9.85 -15.17 -9.69
C TYR A 81 10.48 -13.78 -9.85
N VAL A 82 9.73 -12.82 -10.41
CA VAL A 82 10.20 -11.44 -10.62
C VAL A 82 10.53 -10.78 -9.29
N THR A 83 9.68 -10.94 -8.27
CA THR A 83 9.91 -10.40 -6.92
C THR A 83 11.16 -11.00 -6.29
N LYS A 84 11.33 -12.33 -6.41
CA LYS A 84 12.52 -13.04 -5.93
C LYS A 84 13.79 -12.51 -6.60
N VAL A 85 13.85 -12.52 -7.94
CA VAL A 85 15.04 -12.12 -8.70
C VAL A 85 15.40 -10.65 -8.45
N ARG A 86 14.41 -9.75 -8.43
CA ARG A 86 14.63 -8.33 -8.12
C ARG A 86 15.18 -8.13 -6.71
N SER A 87 14.67 -8.86 -5.72
CA SER A 87 15.17 -8.79 -4.34
C SER A 87 16.64 -9.21 -4.23
N LEU A 88 17.02 -10.30 -4.90
CA LEU A 88 18.40 -10.82 -4.92
C LEU A 88 19.35 -9.86 -5.64
N ARG A 89 18.99 -9.40 -6.85
CA ARG A 89 19.81 -8.47 -7.62
C ARG A 89 20.01 -7.14 -6.89
N ARG A 90 18.99 -6.63 -6.20
CA ARG A 90 19.12 -5.41 -5.38
C ARG A 90 20.13 -5.61 -4.25
N ARG A 91 20.11 -6.76 -3.56
CA ARG A 91 21.05 -7.05 -2.47
C ARG A 91 22.47 -7.26 -3.00
N LEU A 92 22.61 -7.93 -4.14
CA LEU A 92 23.90 -8.09 -4.81
C LEU A 92 24.49 -6.74 -5.25
N LYS A 93 23.66 -5.82 -5.77
CA LYS A 93 24.07 -4.45 -6.12
C LYS A 93 24.59 -3.68 -4.90
N ILE A 94 23.89 -3.76 -3.76
CA ILE A 94 24.32 -3.13 -2.51
C ILE A 94 25.67 -3.70 -2.03
N ALA A 95 25.88 -5.02 -2.12
CA ALA A 95 27.16 -5.62 -1.76
C ALA A 95 28.30 -5.12 -2.66
N LYS A 96 28.05 -4.97 -3.97
CA LYS A 96 29.02 -4.37 -4.90
C LYS A 96 29.33 -2.90 -4.56
N GLU A 97 28.32 -2.09 -4.26
CA GLU A 97 28.49 -0.68 -3.86
C GLU A 97 29.32 -0.54 -2.58
N ARG A 98 29.17 -1.47 -1.64
CA ARG A 98 29.97 -1.57 -0.41
C ARG A 98 31.38 -2.13 -0.62
N LYS A 99 31.76 -2.46 -1.86
CA LYS A 99 33.03 -3.10 -2.22
C LYS A 99 33.27 -4.45 -1.52
N GLU A 100 32.20 -5.12 -1.11
CA GLU A 100 32.25 -6.46 -0.52
C GLU A 100 32.60 -7.54 -1.56
N ILE A 101 32.35 -7.25 -2.85
CA ILE A 101 32.61 -8.14 -3.97
C ILE A 101 33.23 -7.36 -5.14
N THR A 102 34.07 -8.04 -5.92
CA THR A 102 34.63 -7.50 -7.16
C THR A 102 33.59 -7.52 -8.29
N ASN A 103 33.85 -6.76 -9.36
CA ASN A 103 32.96 -6.71 -10.53
C ASN A 103 32.82 -8.08 -11.23
N LYS A 104 33.89 -8.88 -11.24
CA LYS A 104 33.87 -10.25 -11.80
C LYS A 104 32.91 -11.14 -11.01
N ASN A 105 33.08 -11.17 -9.69
CA ASN A 105 32.26 -11.98 -8.78
C ASN A 105 30.78 -11.56 -8.83
N PHE A 106 30.50 -10.26 -9.00
CA PHE A 106 29.15 -9.75 -9.21
C PHE A 106 28.46 -10.42 -10.41
N TRP A 107 29.10 -10.47 -11.57
CA TRP A 107 28.49 -11.05 -12.78
C TRP A 107 28.32 -12.56 -12.70
N GLU A 108 29.23 -13.27 -12.05
CA GLU A 108 29.09 -14.71 -11.80
C GLU A 108 27.85 -15.02 -10.96
N ILE A 109 27.68 -14.31 -9.83
CA ILE A 109 26.49 -14.49 -8.99
C ILE A 109 25.23 -14.02 -9.71
N TYR A 110 25.31 -12.94 -10.49
CA TYR A 110 24.18 -12.44 -11.27
C TYR A 110 23.64 -13.50 -12.25
N LYS A 111 24.52 -14.21 -12.95
CA LYS A 111 24.15 -15.34 -13.83
C LYS A 111 23.54 -16.50 -13.03
N LYS A 112 24.11 -16.83 -11.86
CA LYS A 112 23.54 -17.85 -10.94
C LYS A 112 22.14 -17.48 -10.43
N ILE A 113 21.86 -16.19 -10.22
CA ILE A 113 20.52 -15.71 -9.87
C ILE A 113 19.54 -15.94 -11.04
N ASN A 114 19.97 -15.68 -12.28
CA ASN A 114 19.15 -15.93 -13.47
C ASN A 114 18.83 -17.42 -13.65
N GLY A 115 19.80 -18.29 -13.34
CA GLY A 115 19.64 -19.74 -13.33
C GLY A 115 18.85 -20.29 -12.14
N ASN A 116 18.30 -19.44 -11.26
CA ASN A 116 17.57 -19.82 -10.04
C ASN A 116 18.40 -20.68 -9.05
N THR A 117 19.73 -20.72 -9.20
CA THR A 117 20.64 -21.42 -8.28
C THR A 117 20.64 -20.77 -6.90
N VAL A 118 20.43 -19.44 -6.84
CA VAL A 118 20.31 -18.70 -5.58
C VAL A 118 18.90 -18.85 -5.01
N ARG A 119 18.78 -19.58 -3.89
CA ARG A 119 17.49 -19.96 -3.29
C ARG A 119 16.77 -18.79 -2.61
N ASN A 120 17.48 -18.03 -1.78
CA ASN A 120 16.93 -16.92 -0.98
C ASN A 120 18.05 -15.90 -0.65
N ILE A 121 17.70 -14.84 0.09
CA ILE A 121 18.65 -13.79 0.47
C ILE A 121 19.74 -14.31 1.41
N ALA A 122 19.44 -15.26 2.30
CA ALA A 122 20.43 -15.84 3.20
C ALA A 122 21.50 -16.61 2.42
N HIS A 123 21.09 -17.43 1.45
CA HIS A 123 21.99 -18.14 0.55
C HIS A 123 22.82 -17.19 -0.32
N LEU A 124 22.27 -16.04 -0.72
CA LEU A 124 23.06 -15.00 -1.39
C LEU A 124 24.17 -14.46 -0.47
N ARG A 125 23.86 -14.25 0.82
CA ARG A 125 24.85 -13.76 1.79
C ARG A 125 25.95 -14.79 2.04
N THR A 126 25.61 -16.07 2.20
CA THR A 126 26.62 -17.12 2.37
C THR A 126 27.57 -17.19 1.18
N LEU A 127 27.05 -17.12 -0.04
CA LEU A 127 27.87 -17.08 -1.26
C LEU A 127 28.79 -15.85 -1.33
N ILE A 128 28.34 -14.70 -0.83
CA ILE A 128 29.16 -13.48 -0.78
C ILE A 128 30.28 -13.65 0.26
N GLU A 129 29.98 -14.20 1.44
CA GLU A 129 30.98 -14.44 2.48
C GLU A 129 32.02 -15.47 2.04
N GLU A 130 31.62 -16.58 1.39
CA GLU A 130 32.54 -17.58 0.82
C GLU A 130 33.50 -16.98 -0.21
N ILE A 131 33.05 -15.98 -0.97
CA ILE A 131 33.89 -15.29 -1.96
C ILE A 131 34.86 -14.33 -1.26
N LYS A 132 34.46 -13.70 -0.16
CA LYS A 132 35.34 -12.84 0.65
C LYS A 132 36.43 -13.63 1.33
N THR A 133 36.11 -14.79 1.92
CA THR A 133 37.11 -15.62 2.60
C THR A 133 38.17 -16.12 1.63
N LYS A 134 37.75 -16.62 0.46
CA LYS A 134 38.67 -17.09 -0.60
C LYS A 134 39.57 -16.02 -1.21
N GLY A 135 39.25 -14.73 -1.03
CA GLY A 135 40.08 -13.63 -1.53
C GLY A 135 41.04 -13.06 -0.49
N LYS A 136 41.03 -13.58 0.74
CA LYS A 136 41.94 -13.19 1.82
C LYS A 136 43.12 -14.16 2.00
N ASP A 137 42.97 -15.39 1.52
CA ASP A 137 44.06 -16.35 1.34
C ASP A 137 44.83 -16.02 0.05
#